data_AF-A0A7G5BV12-F1
#
_entry.id   AF-A0A7G5BV12-F1
#
_cell.length_a   1.000
_cell.length_b   1.000
_cell.length_c   1.000
_cell.angle_alpha   90.00
_cell.angle_beta   90.00
_cell.angle_gamma   90.00
#
_symmetry.space_group_name_H-M   'P 1'
#
loop_
_entity.id
_entity.type
_entity.pdbx_description
1 polymer ?
#
loop_
_entity_poly.entity_id
_entity_poly.type
_entity_poly.pdbx_seq_one_letter_code
_entity_poly.pdbx_strand_id
1 'polypeptide(L)'
;MKYTLQSLIKQNNQQFTALIRYAEASEDIVQKALSAYDPLPSNVRFIPNGSNIPTQRSLSQGYEELYLVRLDCDDTYRKSFIRQLQEVTPKPDTLALLNQHGYVYDSLNHRMAYIRRSSPPFYTWIYKTDEYFNSNRRYIRGHRKVIRYKHEILTDDGKPNFMIVVHERNTSNQKMLSRYEFEANPSAVNKILKGFI
;
A
#
# COMPACT_ATOMS: atom_id res chain seq x y z
N MET A 1 -15.55 -1.87 -1.48
CA MET A 1 -14.10 -2.10 -1.29
C MET A 1 -13.87 -3.15 -0.20
N LYS A 2 -13.73 -4.43 -0.55
CA LYS A 2 -13.68 -5.52 0.44
C LYS A 2 -12.34 -5.64 1.17
N TYR A 3 -11.23 -5.34 0.50
CA TYR A 3 -9.89 -5.64 1.00
C TYR A 3 -9.13 -4.39 1.41
N THR A 4 -8.83 -3.49 0.46
CA THR A 4 -8.00 -2.30 0.72
C THR A 4 -8.58 -1.40 1.81
N LEU A 5 -9.85 -1.00 1.71
CA LEU A 5 -10.48 -0.16 2.73
C LEU A 5 -10.46 -0.83 4.12
N GLN A 6 -10.79 -2.12 4.21
CA GLN A 6 -10.73 -2.87 5.46
C GLN A 6 -9.32 -2.83 6.06
N SER A 7 -8.28 -3.01 5.24
CA SER A 7 -6.90 -2.96 5.71
C SER A 7 -6.45 -1.57 6.19
N LEU A 8 -6.99 -0.49 5.60
CA LEU A 8 -6.73 0.88 6.03
C LEU A 8 -7.44 1.17 7.37
N ILE A 9 -8.72 0.82 7.48
CA ILE A 9 -9.50 0.98 8.72
C ILE A 9 -8.87 0.19 9.88
N LYS A 10 -8.35 -1.00 9.60
CA LYS A 10 -7.76 -1.88 10.62
C LYS A 10 -6.32 -1.53 11.00
N GLN A 11 -5.69 -0.51 10.41
CA GLN A 11 -4.36 -0.10 10.86
C GLN A 11 -4.37 0.23 12.36
N ASN A 12 -3.41 -0.32 13.10
CA ASN A 12 -3.22 -0.07 14.52
C ASN A 12 -2.84 1.39 14.82
N ASN A 13 -2.47 2.15 13.80
CA ASN A 13 -2.23 3.58 13.87
C ASN A 13 -2.93 4.27 12.69
N GLN A 14 -3.77 5.26 13.00
CA GLN A 14 -4.58 5.99 12.03
C GLN A 14 -3.99 7.35 11.62
N GLN A 15 -2.79 7.70 12.10
CA GLN A 15 -2.06 8.92 11.73
C GLN A 15 -1.38 8.79 10.37
N PHE A 16 -2.21 8.66 9.34
CA PHE A 16 -1.81 8.69 7.94
C PHE A 16 -2.93 9.36 7.14
N THR A 17 -2.74 9.58 5.85
CA THR A 17 -3.85 9.90 4.94
C THR A 17 -3.71 9.08 3.66
N ALA A 18 -4.74 8.30 3.35
CA ALA A 18 -4.85 7.58 2.09
C ALA A 18 -5.58 8.44 1.07
N LEU A 19 -4.92 8.69 -0.06
CA LEU A 19 -5.48 9.42 -1.20
C LEU A 19 -5.84 8.42 -2.30
N ILE A 20 -7.14 8.13 -2.46
CA ILE A 20 -7.68 7.25 -3.48
C ILE A 20 -7.97 8.10 -4.70
N ARG A 21 -7.14 7.94 -5.72
CA ARG A 21 -7.19 8.77 -6.92
C ARG A 21 -8.17 8.19 -7.93
N TYR A 22 -8.96 9.06 -8.54
CA TYR A 22 -9.82 8.71 -9.67
C TYR A 22 -9.65 9.72 -10.82
N ALA A 23 -10.09 9.33 -12.01
CA ALA A 23 -10.10 10.22 -13.17
C ALA A 23 -11.23 11.24 -13.02
N GLU A 24 -10.98 12.51 -13.30
CA GLU A 24 -11.93 13.62 -13.16
C GLU A 24 -13.27 13.31 -13.85
N ALA A 25 -13.22 12.72 -15.05
CA ALA A 25 -14.41 12.31 -15.81
C ALA A 25 -15.26 11.20 -15.14
N SER A 26 -14.76 10.58 -14.07
CA SER A 26 -15.46 9.54 -13.30
C SER A 26 -16.04 10.04 -11.97
N GLU A 27 -15.93 11.34 -11.67
CA GLU A 27 -16.43 11.95 -10.42
C GLU A 27 -17.85 11.50 -10.06
N ASP A 28 -18.82 11.71 -10.95
CA ASP A 28 -20.22 11.37 -10.69
C ASP A 28 -20.43 9.88 -10.40
N ILE A 29 -19.69 9.01 -11.10
CA ILE A 29 -19.74 7.57 -10.89
C ILE A 29 -19.17 7.21 -9.51
N VAL A 30 -18.05 7.82 -9.13
CA VAL A 30 -17.42 7.62 -7.84
C VAL A 30 -18.32 8.12 -6.71
N GLN A 31 -18.85 9.33 -6.79
CA GLN A 31 -19.73 9.89 -5.76
C GLN A 31 -21.01 9.08 -5.60
N LYS A 32 -21.63 8.66 -6.72
CA LYS A 32 -22.79 7.76 -6.69
C LYS A 32 -22.46 6.40 -6.08
N ALA A 33 -21.27 5.86 -6.33
CA ALA A 33 -20.85 4.61 -5.71
C ALA A 33 -20.61 4.78 -4.21
N LEU A 34 -20.03 5.91 -3.78
CA LEU A 34 -19.74 6.19 -2.37
C LEU A 34 -21.00 6.45 -1.54
N SER A 35 -22.06 7.02 -2.11
CA SER A 35 -23.31 7.27 -1.39
C SER A 35 -24.05 6.00 -0.94
N ALA A 36 -23.66 4.84 -1.47
CA ALA A 36 -24.17 3.54 -1.07
C ALA A 36 -23.47 2.94 0.16
N TYR A 37 -22.49 3.63 0.75
CA TYR A 37 -21.71 3.16 1.90
C TYR A 37 -21.79 4.17 3.06
N ASP A 38 -21.47 3.70 4.27
CA ASP A 38 -21.25 4.58 5.41
C ASP A 38 -20.13 5.60 5.12
N PRO A 39 -20.18 6.78 5.77
CA PRO A 39 -19.14 7.79 5.63
C PRO A 39 -17.74 7.20 5.87
N LEU A 40 -16.82 7.51 4.95
CA LEU A 40 -15.45 7.06 5.06
C LEU A 40 -14.74 7.75 6.25
N PRO A 41 -13.76 7.08 6.87
CA PRO A 41 -12.86 7.74 7.82
C PRO A 41 -12.22 8.99 7.21
N SER A 42 -12.02 10.04 8.00
CA SER A 42 -11.51 11.34 7.53
C SER A 42 -10.08 11.28 6.95
N ASN A 43 -9.34 10.24 7.29
CA ASN A 43 -8.01 9.93 6.75
C ASN A 43 -8.04 9.08 5.45
N VAL A 44 -9.22 8.74 4.93
CA VAL A 44 -9.39 8.01 3.66
C VAL A 44 -10.17 8.90 2.70
N ARG A 45 -9.49 9.45 1.69
CA ARG A 45 -10.06 10.50 0.83
C ARG A 45 -10.03 10.08 -0.63
N PHE A 46 -11.18 10.15 -1.27
CA PHE A 46 -11.27 10.07 -2.72
C PHE A 46 -10.96 11.46 -3.30
N ILE A 47 -10.02 11.53 -4.24
CA ILE A 47 -9.63 12.78 -4.89
C ILE A 47 -9.47 12.62 -6.40
N PRO A 48 -9.75 13.67 -7.20
CA PRO A 48 -9.43 13.65 -8.62
C PRO A 48 -7.91 13.70 -8.81
N ASN A 49 -7.43 13.14 -9.92
CA ASN A 49 -6.00 13.01 -10.22
C ASN A 49 -5.24 14.34 -10.16
N GLY A 50 -5.82 15.41 -10.70
CA GLY A 50 -5.26 16.77 -10.74
C GLY A 50 -5.07 17.37 -9.34
N SER A 51 -5.88 16.96 -8.37
CA SER A 51 -5.77 17.43 -6.98
C SER A 51 -4.74 16.67 -6.15
N ASN A 52 -4.13 15.60 -6.67
CA ASN A 52 -3.20 14.76 -5.90
C ASN A 52 -2.01 15.54 -5.32
N ILE A 53 -1.29 16.29 -6.16
CA ILE A 53 -0.11 17.05 -5.71
C ILE A 53 -0.47 18.22 -4.78
N PRO A 54 -1.47 19.06 -5.11
CA PRO A 54 -1.95 20.10 -4.19
C PRO A 54 -2.37 19.54 -2.82
N THR A 55 -3.10 18.41 -2.81
CA THR A 55 -3.56 17.78 -1.57
C THR A 55 -2.39 17.26 -0.74
N GLN A 56 -1.42 16.58 -1.36
CA GLN A 56 -0.22 16.13 -0.66
C GLN A 56 0.55 17.31 -0.05
N ARG A 57 0.69 18.42 -0.77
CA ARG A 57 1.37 19.63 -0.28
C ARG A 57 0.68 20.19 0.96
N SER A 58 -0.65 20.33 0.91
CA SER A 58 -1.42 20.83 2.05
C SER A 58 -1.30 19.93 3.27
N LEU A 59 -1.37 18.60 3.09
CA LEU A 59 -1.30 17.63 4.19
C LEU A 59 0.09 17.53 4.85
N SER A 60 1.15 17.81 4.10
CA SER A 60 2.54 17.70 4.57
C SER A 60 3.14 19.04 4.99
N GLN A 61 2.37 20.13 4.95
CA GLN A 61 2.84 21.44 5.37
C GLN A 61 3.30 21.41 6.84
N GLY A 62 4.53 21.87 7.09
CA GLY A 62 5.13 21.90 8.42
C GLY A 62 5.83 20.61 8.84
N TYR A 63 5.81 19.56 8.03
CA TYR A 63 6.57 18.33 8.27
C TYR A 63 7.89 18.34 7.51
N GLU A 64 8.96 17.91 8.16
CA GLU A 64 10.30 17.83 7.54
C GLU A 64 10.36 16.72 6.47
N GLU A 65 9.75 15.57 6.76
CA GLU A 65 9.75 14.40 5.90
C GLU A 65 8.36 14.02 5.39
N LEU A 66 8.32 13.51 4.17
CA LEU A 66 7.16 12.97 3.49
C LEU A 66 7.40 11.50 3.14
N TYR A 67 6.59 10.63 3.74
CA TYR A 67 6.58 9.19 3.46
C TYR A 67 5.49 8.88 2.43
N LEU A 68 5.89 8.55 1.21
CA LEU A 68 4.95 8.19 0.13
C LEU A 68 4.84 6.67 0.01
N VAL A 69 3.71 6.15 0.51
CA VAL A 69 3.33 4.74 0.43
C VAL A 69 2.46 4.52 -0.82
N ARG A 70 2.75 3.48 -1.60
CA ARG A 70 1.90 3.03 -2.70
C ARG A 70 1.12 1.77 -2.33
N LEU A 71 -0.15 1.71 -2.72
CA LEU A 71 -1.00 0.52 -2.62
C LEU A 71 -1.94 0.48 -3.84
N ASP A 72 -2.08 -0.68 -4.47
CA ASP A 72 -3.07 -0.89 -5.52
C ASP A 72 -4.46 -1.14 -4.87
N CYS A 73 -5.55 -0.80 -5.56
CA CYS A 73 -6.89 -0.67 -4.96
C CYS A 73 -7.59 -2.00 -4.60
N ASP A 74 -6.95 -3.12 -4.88
CA ASP A 74 -7.35 -4.48 -4.55
C ASP A 74 -6.40 -5.16 -3.55
N ASP A 75 -5.24 -4.56 -3.27
CA ASP A 75 -4.22 -5.10 -2.37
C ASP A 75 -4.35 -4.57 -0.94
N THR A 76 -3.60 -5.17 -0.01
CA THR A 76 -3.70 -4.86 1.42
C THR A 76 -2.34 -4.75 2.10
N TYR A 77 -2.29 -3.93 3.15
CA TYR A 77 -1.20 -3.91 4.11
C TYR A 77 -1.60 -4.60 5.41
N ARG A 78 -0.62 -5.17 6.11
CA ARG A 78 -0.78 -5.69 7.47
C ARG A 78 -1.22 -4.55 8.39
N LYS A 79 -2.05 -4.82 9.39
CA LYS A 79 -2.52 -3.80 10.35
C LYS A 79 -1.44 -3.06 11.14
N SER A 80 -0.23 -3.61 11.22
CA SER A 80 0.89 -2.96 11.90
C SER A 80 1.74 -2.10 10.97
N PHE A 81 1.42 -2.02 9.67
CA PHE A 81 2.29 -1.41 8.67
C PHE A 81 2.56 0.07 8.93
N ILE A 82 1.52 0.88 9.16
CA ILE A 82 1.71 2.32 9.42
C ILE A 82 2.49 2.55 10.71
N ARG A 83 2.22 1.76 11.76
CA ARG A 83 2.97 1.83 13.01
C ARG A 83 4.46 1.56 12.79
N GLN A 84 4.81 0.53 12.00
CA GLN A 84 6.20 0.23 11.66
C GLN A 84 6.89 1.40 10.93
N LEU A 85 6.18 2.08 10.02
CA LEU A 85 6.72 3.25 9.33
C LEU A 85 6.96 4.45 10.25
N GLN A 86 6.23 4.56 11.36
CA GLN A 86 6.43 5.64 12.33
C GLN A 86 7.52 5.31 13.36
N GLU A 87 7.71 4.03 13.66
CA GLU A 87 8.70 3.57 14.64
C GLU A 87 10.10 3.40 14.04
N VAL A 88 10.21 3.25 12.71
CA VAL A 88 11.51 3.14 12.04
C VAL A 88 12.23 4.49 12.06
N THR A 89 13.53 4.47 12.34
CA THR A 89 14.43 5.62 12.17
C THR A 89 15.43 5.27 11.08
N PRO A 90 15.14 5.64 9.82
CA PRO A 90 16.03 5.33 8.70
C PRO A 90 17.37 6.06 8.85
N LYS A 91 18.41 5.54 8.19
CA LYS A 91 19.68 6.27 8.06
C LYS A 91 19.45 7.59 7.32
N PRO A 92 20.23 8.65 7.59
CA PRO A 92 20.03 9.98 7.01
C PRO A 92 20.02 10.02 5.47
N ASP A 93 20.65 9.05 4.81
CA ASP A 93 20.73 8.95 3.36
C ASP A 93 19.81 7.87 2.75
N THR A 94 18.96 7.25 3.57
CA THR A 94 17.96 6.28 3.12
C THR A 94 16.87 6.98 2.34
N LEU A 95 16.65 6.53 1.11
CA LEU A 95 15.65 7.10 0.21
C LEU A 95 14.38 6.26 0.17
N ALA A 96 14.47 4.95 0.40
CA ALA A 96 13.34 4.05 0.32
C ALA A 96 13.38 2.96 1.39
N LEU A 97 12.18 2.55 1.81
CA LEU A 97 11.96 1.39 2.66
C LEU A 97 11.27 0.30 1.84
N LEU A 98 11.88 -0.88 1.80
CA LEU A 98 11.39 -2.03 1.05
C LEU A 98 10.64 -3.00 1.97
N ASN A 99 9.46 -3.45 1.53
CA ASN A 99 8.75 -4.57 2.16
C ASN A 99 8.95 -5.81 1.32
N GLN A 100 9.94 -6.65 1.63
CA GLN A 100 10.28 -7.80 0.77
C GLN A 100 9.39 -9.04 0.99
N HIS A 101 8.67 -9.08 2.10
CA HIS A 101 7.90 -10.23 2.55
C HIS A 101 6.40 -9.95 2.50
N GLY A 102 5.63 -10.87 1.94
CA GLY A 102 4.19 -10.72 1.79
C GLY A 102 3.49 -12.03 1.47
N TYR A 103 2.21 -11.91 1.11
CA TYR A 103 1.37 -13.04 0.71
C TYR A 103 0.72 -12.82 -0.65
N VAL A 104 0.33 -13.92 -1.28
CA VAL A 104 -0.61 -13.96 -2.40
C VAL A 104 -1.84 -14.67 -1.89
N TYR A 105 -2.98 -13.99 -1.91
CA TYR A 105 -4.25 -14.54 -1.47
C TYR A 105 -5.14 -14.82 -2.66
N ASP A 106 -5.40 -16.09 -2.93
CA ASP A 106 -6.40 -16.52 -3.90
C ASP A 106 -7.77 -16.45 -3.21
N SER A 107 -8.47 -15.34 -3.45
CA SER A 107 -9.75 -15.07 -2.80
C SER A 107 -10.91 -15.94 -3.28
N LEU A 108 -10.75 -16.60 -4.44
CA LEU A 108 -11.77 -17.49 -5.01
C LEU A 108 -11.69 -18.88 -4.36
N ASN A 109 -10.48 -19.40 -4.21
CA ASN A 109 -10.24 -20.74 -3.65
C ASN A 109 -9.88 -20.72 -2.16
N HIS A 110 -9.87 -19.54 -1.53
CA HIS A 110 -9.54 -19.33 -0.13
C HIS A 110 -8.23 -20.00 0.32
N ARG A 111 -7.16 -19.72 -0.43
CA ARG A 111 -5.83 -20.27 -0.19
C ARG A 111 -4.76 -19.19 -0.29
N MET A 112 -3.63 -19.39 0.38
CA MET A 112 -2.60 -18.36 0.52
C MET A 112 -1.20 -18.91 0.29
N ALA A 113 -0.37 -18.15 -0.42
CA ALA A 113 1.04 -18.45 -0.61
C ALA A 113 1.91 -17.37 0.00
N TYR A 114 2.94 -17.75 0.76
CA TYR A 114 3.98 -16.82 1.19
C TYR A 114 4.87 -16.45 0.01
N ILE A 115 5.27 -15.17 -0.07
CA ILE A 115 6.17 -14.68 -1.11
C ILE A 115 7.26 -13.79 -0.54
N ARG A 116 8.46 -13.94 -1.13
CA ARG A 116 9.58 -13.01 -0.97
C ARG A 116 9.96 -12.41 -2.32
N ARG A 117 10.07 -11.09 -2.38
CA ARG A 117 10.49 -10.36 -3.59
C ARG A 117 11.53 -9.32 -3.20
N SER A 118 12.58 -9.16 -4.02
CA SER A 118 13.64 -8.19 -3.76
C SER A 118 13.15 -6.74 -3.87
N SER A 119 12.31 -6.44 -4.87
CA SER A 119 11.75 -5.09 -5.10
C SER A 119 10.26 -5.18 -5.49
N PRO A 120 9.38 -5.56 -4.55
CA PRO A 120 7.94 -5.59 -4.79
C PRO A 120 7.39 -4.16 -4.97
N PRO A 121 6.15 -3.99 -5.47
CA PRO A 121 5.53 -2.67 -5.62
C PRO A 121 5.12 -2.00 -4.31
N PHE A 122 5.34 -2.67 -3.16
CA PHE A 122 4.99 -2.23 -1.81
C PHE A 122 6.20 -1.61 -1.10
N TYR A 123 6.70 -0.49 -1.61
CA TYR A 123 7.79 0.26 -0.99
C TYR A 123 7.30 1.63 -0.56
N THR A 124 8.04 2.24 0.36
CA THR A 124 7.79 3.61 0.81
C THR A 124 8.96 4.48 0.38
N TRP A 125 8.68 5.59 -0.30
CA TRP A 125 9.68 6.62 -0.51
C TRP A 125 9.75 7.56 0.67
N ILE A 126 10.97 7.99 0.99
CA ILE A 126 11.23 9.06 1.94
C ILE A 126 11.74 10.27 1.14
N TYR A 127 11.11 11.41 1.38
CA TYR A 127 11.52 12.70 0.84
C TYR A 127 11.62 13.70 1.96
N LYS A 128 12.53 14.66 1.84
CA LYS A 128 12.34 15.95 2.47
C LYS A 128 11.16 16.65 1.80
N THR A 129 10.22 17.13 2.59
CA THR A 129 8.95 17.70 2.10
C THR A 129 9.20 18.83 1.11
N ASP A 130 10.05 19.79 1.48
CA ASP A 130 10.35 20.96 0.64
C ASP A 130 10.99 20.57 -0.70
N GLU A 131 11.91 19.60 -0.68
CA GLU A 131 12.56 19.11 -1.90
C GLU A 131 11.55 18.44 -2.85
N TYR A 132 10.63 17.64 -2.32
CA TYR A 132 9.61 16.95 -3.12
C TYR A 132 8.70 17.90 -3.90
N PHE A 133 8.35 19.05 -3.30
CA PHE A 133 7.46 20.02 -3.90
C PHE A 133 8.16 21.07 -4.77
N ASN A 134 9.48 21.21 -4.66
CA ASN A 134 10.33 22.14 -5.43
C ASN A 134 11.10 21.47 -6.58
N SER A 135 10.58 20.34 -7.10
CA SER A 135 11.04 19.65 -8.33
C SER A 135 12.06 18.50 -8.16
N ASN A 136 12.40 18.06 -6.94
CA ASN A 136 13.25 16.87 -6.72
C ASN A 136 12.47 15.55 -6.66
N ARG A 137 11.43 15.40 -7.49
CA ARG A 137 10.65 14.15 -7.53
C ARG A 137 11.45 13.07 -8.24
N ARG A 138 11.65 11.94 -7.57
CA ARG A 138 12.33 10.79 -8.18
C ARG A 138 11.36 10.10 -9.12
N TYR A 139 11.57 10.27 -10.42
CA TYR A 139 10.86 9.50 -11.43
C TYR A 139 11.53 8.13 -11.59
N ILE A 140 10.78 7.06 -11.36
CA ILE A 140 11.23 5.71 -11.69
C ILE A 140 10.30 5.09 -12.72
N ARG A 141 10.89 4.65 -13.84
CA ARG A 141 10.22 3.76 -14.78
C ARG A 141 10.19 2.33 -14.23
N GLY A 142 9.14 2.04 -13.44
CA GLY A 142 8.79 0.72 -12.92
C GLY A 142 9.29 0.41 -11.50
N HIS A 143 8.43 -0.19 -10.67
CA HIS A 143 8.69 -0.44 -9.25
C HIS A 143 9.92 -1.32 -8.95
N ARG A 144 10.39 -2.13 -9.91
CA ARG A 144 11.51 -3.06 -9.69
C ARG A 144 12.87 -2.38 -9.53
N LYS A 145 12.95 -1.08 -9.82
CA LYS A 145 14.21 -0.33 -9.79
C LYS A 145 14.45 0.41 -8.48
N VAL A 146 13.51 0.39 -7.53
CA VAL A 146 13.64 1.06 -6.22
C VAL A 146 14.85 0.53 -5.45
N ILE A 147 15.12 -0.78 -5.53
CA ILE A 147 16.29 -1.42 -4.93
C ILE A 147 17.65 -0.86 -5.39
N ARG A 148 17.69 -0.08 -6.48
CA ARG A 148 18.93 0.57 -6.97
C ARG A 148 19.26 1.87 -6.22
N TYR A 149 18.32 2.38 -5.44
CA TYR A 149 18.52 3.56 -4.60
C TYR A 149 19.02 3.14 -3.22
N LYS A 150 19.55 4.08 -2.44
CA LYS A 150 19.86 3.84 -1.04
C LYS A 150 18.58 3.47 -0.31
N HIS A 151 18.52 2.25 0.18
CA HIS A 151 17.30 1.68 0.73
C HIS A 151 17.60 0.82 1.96
N GLU A 152 16.57 0.67 2.79
CA GLU A 152 16.57 -0.25 3.92
C GLU A 152 15.38 -1.20 3.79
N ILE A 153 15.46 -2.35 4.44
CA ILE A 153 14.34 -3.29 4.52
C ILE A 153 13.53 -2.93 5.76
N LEU A 154 12.24 -2.63 5.62
CA LEU A 154 11.40 -2.22 6.75
C LEU A 154 11.22 -3.33 7.79
N THR A 155 11.30 -4.59 7.36
CA THR A 155 11.11 -5.81 8.16
C THR A 155 12.24 -6.79 7.86
N ASP A 156 13.40 -6.54 8.45
CA ASP A 156 14.52 -7.48 8.40
C ASP A 156 14.26 -8.77 9.20
N ASP A 157 13.33 -8.71 10.17
CA ASP A 157 12.76 -9.84 10.91
C ASP A 157 11.93 -10.82 10.06
N GLY A 158 11.71 -10.51 8.77
CA GLY A 158 11.00 -11.36 7.82
C GLY A 158 9.47 -11.26 7.91
N LYS A 159 8.94 -10.30 8.67
CA LYS A 159 7.49 -10.13 8.87
C LYS A 159 6.77 -9.72 7.57
N PRO A 160 5.76 -10.47 7.12
CA PRO A 160 5.02 -10.13 5.89
C PRO A 160 4.17 -8.88 6.07
N ASN A 161 4.42 -7.84 5.29
CA ASN A 161 3.73 -6.55 5.43
C ASN A 161 2.64 -6.29 4.40
N PHE A 162 2.65 -7.00 3.28
CA PHE A 162 1.66 -6.81 2.21
C PHE A 162 1.00 -8.13 1.83
N MET A 163 -0.18 -8.04 1.23
CA MET A 163 -0.85 -9.17 0.63
C MET A 163 -1.46 -8.73 -0.70
N ILE A 164 -1.04 -9.43 -1.76
CA ILE A 164 -1.59 -9.31 -3.10
C ILE A 164 -2.87 -10.14 -3.15
N VAL A 165 -4.00 -9.52 -3.48
CA VAL A 165 -5.28 -10.23 -3.57
C VAL A 165 -5.54 -10.61 -5.03
N VAL A 166 -5.63 -11.92 -5.29
CA VAL A 166 -6.02 -12.46 -6.58
C VAL A 166 -7.52 -12.74 -6.55
N HIS A 167 -8.23 -12.13 -7.49
CA HIS A 167 -9.65 -12.34 -7.75
C HIS A 167 -9.89 -12.45 -9.25
N GLU A 168 -11.08 -12.92 -9.64
CA GLU A 168 -11.44 -13.22 -11.04
C GLU A 168 -11.08 -12.08 -12.01
N ARG A 169 -11.38 -10.84 -11.62
CA ARG A 169 -11.15 -9.65 -12.45
C ARG A 169 -9.71 -9.13 -12.50
N ASN A 170 -8.79 -9.64 -11.67
CA ASN A 170 -7.38 -9.23 -11.70
C ASN A 170 -6.54 -10.18 -12.55
N THR A 171 -6.75 -10.11 -13.87
CA THR A 171 -6.11 -10.98 -14.87
C THR A 171 -4.58 -10.93 -14.83
N SER A 172 -4.00 -9.80 -14.42
CA SER A 172 -2.55 -9.64 -14.32
C SER A 172 -1.92 -10.52 -13.23
N ASN A 173 -2.63 -10.67 -12.11
CA ASN A 173 -2.17 -11.43 -10.95
C ASN A 173 -2.53 -12.93 -11.00
N GLN A 174 -3.45 -13.34 -11.88
CA GLN A 174 -3.80 -14.76 -12.09
C GLN A 174 -2.57 -15.63 -12.43
N LYS A 175 -1.57 -15.08 -13.14
CA LYS A 175 -0.29 -15.77 -13.43
C LYS A 175 0.52 -16.13 -12.19
N MET A 176 0.18 -15.60 -11.02
CA MET A 176 0.86 -15.92 -9.76
C MET A 176 0.32 -17.20 -9.13
N LEU A 177 -0.91 -17.62 -9.47
CA LEU A 177 -1.54 -18.81 -8.88
C LEU A 177 -0.82 -20.11 -9.25
N SER A 178 -0.06 -20.13 -10.35
CA SER A 178 0.73 -21.29 -10.78
C SER A 178 2.21 -21.23 -10.36
N ARG A 179 2.64 -20.17 -9.66
CA ARG A 179 4.06 -19.92 -9.36
C ARG A 179 4.48 -20.24 -7.93
N TYR A 180 3.51 -20.47 -7.05
CA TYR A 180 3.75 -20.62 -5.63
C TYR A 180 2.96 -21.78 -5.08
N GLU A 181 3.44 -22.33 -3.97
CA GLU A 181 2.72 -23.32 -3.19
C GLU A 181 1.73 -22.61 -2.28
N PHE A 182 0.48 -23.07 -2.30
CA PHE A 182 -0.60 -22.47 -1.55
C PHE A 182 -1.02 -23.36 -0.37
N GLU A 183 -1.07 -22.75 0.80
CA GLU A 183 -1.77 -23.29 1.97
C GLU A 183 -3.28 -23.11 1.76
N ALA A 184 -4.03 -24.21 1.86
CA ALA A 184 -5.48 -24.24 1.68
C ALA A 184 -6.24 -24.56 2.97
N ASN A 185 -5.54 -24.82 4.08
CA ASN A 185 -6.15 -25.01 5.39
C ASN A 185 -6.87 -23.73 5.84
N PRO A 186 -8.21 -23.74 5.99
CA PRO A 186 -8.95 -22.52 6.31
C PRO A 186 -8.56 -21.88 7.63
N SER A 187 -8.17 -22.67 8.64
CA SER A 187 -7.74 -22.13 9.94
C SER A 187 -6.43 -21.35 9.80
N ALA A 188 -5.47 -21.90 9.06
CA ALA A 188 -4.19 -21.24 8.79
C ALA A 188 -4.37 -19.96 7.98
N VAL A 189 -5.16 -20.03 6.89
CA VAL A 189 -5.47 -18.87 6.03
C VAL A 189 -6.17 -17.77 6.82
N ASN A 190 -7.20 -18.10 7.59
CA ASN A 190 -7.94 -17.12 8.40
C ASN A 190 -7.08 -16.49 9.50
N LYS A 191 -6.16 -17.25 10.10
CA LYS A 191 -5.18 -16.70 11.06
C LYS A 191 -4.32 -15.62 10.42
N ILE A 192 -3.88 -15.80 9.18
CA ILE A 192 -3.10 -14.81 8.45
C ILE A 192 -3.99 -13.62 8.05
N LEU A 193 -5.17 -13.86 7.50
CA LEU A 193 -6.10 -12.81 7.06
C LEU A 193 -6.47 -11.83 8.18
N LYS A 194 -6.66 -12.30 9.43
CA LYS A 194 -6.90 -11.44 10.61
C LYS A 194 -5.77 -10.42 10.88
N GLY A 195 -4.58 -10.64 10.32
CA GLY A 195 -3.47 -9.68 10.37
C GLY A 195 -3.59 -8.54 9.37
N PHE A 196 -4.46 -8.67 8.35
CA PHE A 196 -4.59 -7.74 7.23
C PHE A 196 -5.99 -7.12 7.14
N ILE A 197 -7.04 -7.93 7.24
CA ILE A 197 -8.43 -7.55 6.98
C ILE A 197 -9.43 -8.15 7.97
#